data_AF-A0A024K3R9-F1
#
_entry.id   AF-A0A024K3R9-F1
#
_cell.length_a   1.000
_cell.length_b   1.000
_cell.length_c   1.000
_cell.angle_alpha   90.00
_cell.angle_beta   90.00
_cell.angle_gamma   90.00
#
_symmetry.space_group_name_H-M   'P 1'
#
loop_
_entity.id
_entity.type
_entity.pdbx_description
1 polymer ?
#
loop_
_entity_poly.entity_id
_entity_poly.type
_entity_poly.pdbx_seq_one_letter_code
_entity_poly.pdbx_strand_id
1 'polypeptide(L)' 'MGFLDKAKDLLAQNADKVDTAVDKAGEFVDDKTQGKYSDTIHKVADEAKKAAGSLAQDDQN' A
#
# COMPACT_ATOMS: atom_id res chain seq x y z
N MET A 1 -19.68 7.41 -0.66
CA MET A 1 -18.47 8.18 -1.03
C MET A 1 -17.43 7.98 0.06
N GLY A 2 -16.61 6.95 -0.13
CA GLY A 2 -15.76 6.39 0.91
C GLY A 2 -14.45 7.15 1.10
N PHE A 3 -13.76 6.86 2.20
CA PHE A 3 -12.41 7.33 2.48
C PHE A 3 -11.43 7.05 1.32
N LEU A 4 -11.63 5.94 0.60
CA LEU A 4 -10.85 5.57 -0.59
C LEU A 4 -11.01 6.55 -1.76
N ASP A 5 -12.20 7.12 -1.98
CA ASP A 5 -12.40 8.13 -3.03
C ASP A 5 -11.65 9.41 -2.69
N LYS A 6 -11.74 9.87 -1.43
CA LYS A 6 -10.98 11.05 -0.98
C LYS A 6 -9.47 10.82 -1.06
N ALA A 7 -9.01 9.62 -0.70
CA ALA A 7 -7.60 9.28 -0.81
C ALA A 7 -7.15 9.25 -2.28
N LYS A 8 -7.94 8.65 -3.19
CA LYS A 8 -7.67 8.68 -4.64
C LYS A 8 -7.63 10.10 -5.19
N ASP A 9 -8.57 10.95 -4.79
CA ASP A 9 -8.64 12.34 -5.28
C ASP A 9 -7.44 13.16 -4.79
N LEU A 10 -7.04 12.99 -3.53
CA LEU A 10 -5.84 13.61 -2.97
C LEU A 10 -4.55 13.09 -3.59
N LEU A 11 -4.46 11.78 -3.88
CA LEU A 11 -3.35 11.21 -4.63
C LEU A 11 -3.32 11.73 -6.06
N ALA A 12 -4.45 11.80 -6.76
CA ALA A 12 -4.51 12.30 -8.13
C ALA A 12 -4.12 13.77 -8.23
N GLN A 13 -4.55 14.61 -7.28
CA GLN A 13 -4.18 16.02 -7.24
C GLN A 13 -2.72 16.27 -6.85
N ASN A 14 -2.08 15.33 -6.14
CA ASN A 14 -0.70 15.46 -5.67
C ASN A 14 0.21 14.34 -6.19
N ALA A 15 -0.13 13.70 -7.31
CA ALA A 15 0.51 12.47 -7.78
C ALA A 15 2.03 12.65 -7.92
N ASP A 16 2.49 13.75 -8.54
CA ASP A 16 3.92 14.08 -8.66
C ASP A 16 4.66 14.17 -7.31
N LYS A 17 4.01 14.73 -6.28
CA LYS A 17 4.61 14.88 -4.94
C LYS A 17 4.55 13.58 -4.16
N VAL A 18 3.49 12.80 -4.35
CA VAL A 18 3.33 11.48 -3.74
C VAL A 18 4.36 10.53 -4.34
N ASP A 19 4.50 10.46 -5.66
CA ASP A 19 5.53 9.63 -6.31
C ASP A 19 6.93 9.99 -5.81
N THR A 20 7.28 11.27 -5.81
CA THR A 20 8.61 11.71 -5.32
C THR A 20 8.82 11.38 -3.83
N ALA A 21 7.77 11.47 -3.01
CA ALA A 21 7.84 11.16 -1.59
C ALA A 21 7.86 9.65 -1.33
N VAL A 22 7.13 8.87 -2.13
CA VAL A 22 7.05 7.41 -2.06
C VAL A 22 8.36 6.79 -2.54
N ASP A 23 8.96 7.29 -3.62
CA ASP A 23 10.30 6.85 -4.06
C ASP A 23 11.34 7.11 -2.99
N LYS A 24 11.37 8.33 -2.42
CA LYS A 24 12.31 8.67 -1.33
C LYS A 24 12.04 7.88 -0.06
N ALA A 25 10.78 7.65 0.29
CA ALA A 25 10.44 6.85 1.45
C ALA A 25 10.76 5.37 1.22
N GLY A 26 10.57 4.88 -0.01
CA GLY A 26 10.91 3.54 -0.46
C GLY A 26 12.41 3.31 -0.39
N GLU A 27 13.23 4.17 -0.99
CA GLU A 27 14.69 4.10 -0.88
C GLU A 27 15.15 4.25 0.57
N PHE A 28 14.61 5.21 1.34
CA PHE A 28 15.06 5.44 2.72
C PHE A 28 14.65 4.30 3.67
N VAL A 29 13.47 3.72 3.47
CA VAL A 29 13.02 2.53 4.21
C VAL A 29 13.83 1.33 3.74
N ASP A 30 14.02 1.10 2.45
CA ASP A 30 14.77 -0.05 1.93
C ASP A 30 16.23 -0.03 2.40
N ASP A 31 16.91 1.12 2.32
CA ASP A 31 18.28 1.30 2.82
C ASP A 31 18.37 1.10 4.34
N LYS A 32 17.43 1.67 5.12
CA LYS A 32 17.42 1.47 6.58
C LYS A 32 17.05 0.05 6.99
N THR A 33 16.22 -0.61 6.19
CA THR A 33 15.72 -1.94 6.51
C THR A 33 16.63 -3.04 5.99
N GLN A 34 17.57 -2.75 5.07
CA GLN A 34 18.50 -3.71 4.47
C GLN A 34 17.80 -5.01 4.05
N GLY A 35 16.58 -4.92 3.50
CA GLY A 35 15.77 -6.10 3.16
C GLY A 35 15.25 -6.94 4.34
N LYS A 36 15.54 -6.59 5.60
CA LYS A 36 15.06 -7.33 6.79
C LYS A 36 13.55 -7.31 6.96
N TYR A 37 12.87 -6.32 6.38
CA TYR A 37 11.42 -6.25 6.40
C TYR A 37 10.78 -6.98 5.23
N SER A 38 11.56 -7.48 4.25
CA SER A 38 11.01 -8.23 3.12
C SER A 38 10.24 -9.47 3.59
N ASP A 39 10.70 -10.16 4.64
CA ASP A 39 9.99 -11.30 5.25
C ASP A 39 8.68 -10.89 5.94
N THR A 40 8.69 -9.76 6.65
CA THR A 40 7.49 -9.23 7.34
C THR A 40 6.48 -8.69 6.34
N ILE A 41 6.95 -7.98 5.31
CA ILE A 41 6.14 -7.49 4.20
C ILE A 41 5.53 -8.67 3.45
N HIS A 42 6.28 -9.76 3.21
CA HIS A 42 5.72 -10.96 2.56
C HIS A 42 4.62 -11.58 3.40
N LYS A 43 4.85 -11.78 4.71
CA LYS A 43 3.82 -12.32 5.63
C LYS A 43 2.58 -11.44 5.68
N VAL A 44 2.76 -10.13 5.80
CA VAL A 44 1.66 -9.16 5.82
C VAL A 44 0.93 -9.14 4.48
N ALA A 45 1.65 -9.21 3.36
CA ALA A 45 1.05 -9.26 2.03
C ALA A 45 0.26 -10.56 1.81
N ASP A 46 0.75 -11.71 2.29
CA ASP A 46 0.03 -12.98 2.23
C ASP A 46 -1.23 -12.96 3.11
N GLU A 47 -1.15 -12.46 4.34
CA GLU A 47 -2.32 -12.29 5.21
C GLU A 47 -3.32 -11.29 4.63
N ALA A 48 -2.84 -10.17 4.11
CA ALA A 48 -3.68 -9.17 3.45
C ALA A 48 -4.32 -9.73 2.19
N LYS A 49 -3.62 -10.54 1.38
CA LYS A 49 -4.17 -11.16 0.18
C LYS A 49 -5.20 -12.23 0.53
N LYS A 50 -5.00 -12.97 1.63
CA LYS A 50 -5.97 -13.93 2.15
C LYS A 50 -7.21 -13.23 2.70
N ALA A 51 -7.03 -12.16 3.46
CA ALA A 51 -8.12 -11.34 3.97
C ALA A 51 -8.85 -10.58 2.84
N ALA A 52 -8.12 -10.01 1.88
CA ALA A 52 -8.66 -9.33 0.71
C ALA A 52 -9.37 -10.31 -0.23
N GLY A 53 -8.87 -11.54 -0.38
CA GLY A 53 -9.59 -12.61 -1.07
C GLY A 53 -10.93 -12.92 -0.38
N SER A 54 -10.96 -12.94 0.95
CA SER A 54 -12.20 -13.08 1.72
C SER A 54 -13.10 -11.83 1.62
N LEU A 55 -12.54 -10.62 1.60
CA LEU A 55 -13.27 -9.35 1.51
C LEU A 55 -13.83 -9.12 0.09
N ALA A 56 -13.07 -9.47 -0.95
CA ALA A 56 -13.51 -9.40 -2.34
C ALA A 56 -14.61 -10.43 -2.67
N GLN A 57 -14.73 -11.48 -1.86
CA GLN A 57 -15.81 -12.45 -1.96
C GLN A 57 -17.11 -11.96 -1.29
N ASP A 58 -17.06 -10.92 -0.44
CA ASP A 58 -18.21 -10.33 0.26
C ASP A 58 -18.88 -9.18 -0.54
N ASP A 59 -18.21 -8.64 -1.56
CA ASP A 59 -18.72 -7.53 -2.41
C ASP A 59 -19.52 -8.02 -3.65
N GLN A 60 -19.81 -9.33 -3.76
CA GLN A 60 -20.57 -9.92 -4.88
C GLN A 60 -21.91 -10.58 -4.51
N ASN A 61 -22.43 -10.41 -3.29
CA ASN A 61 -23.80 -10.87 -2.94
C ASN A 61 -24.78 -9.73 -2.64
#